data_AF-A0A418ZR52-F1
#
_entry.id   AF-A0A418ZR52-F1
#
_cell.length_a   1.000
_cell.length_b   1.000
_cell.length_c   1.000
_cell.angle_alpha   90.00
_cell.angle_beta   90.00
_cell.angle_gamma   90.00
#
_symmetry.space_group_name_H-M   'P 1'
#
loop_
_entity.id
_entity.type
_entity.pdbx_description
1 polymer ?
#
loop_
_entity_poly.entity_id
_entity_poly.type
_entity_poly.pdbx_seq_one_letter_code
_entity_poly.pdbx_strand_id
1 'polypeptide(L)' 'MDHEQKLLPGWLYDKHFCTNADLQRLFGVSRSTIDRWTRERPNFPKKFKLTDAHGSITRYFTSDVARYLTSVTYT' A
#
# COMPACT_ATOMS: atom_id res chain seq x y z
N MET A 1 -19.85 -4.76 5.00
CA MET A 1 -18.39 -4.91 4.76
C MET A 1 -17.81 -3.51 4.52
N ASP A 2 -18.00 -2.57 5.46
CA ASP A 2 -17.99 -1.13 5.11
C ASP A 2 -17.03 -0.28 5.96
N HIS A 3 -16.30 -0.89 6.90
CA HIS A 3 -15.37 -0.17 7.76
C HIS A 3 -13.97 -0.01 7.16
N GLU A 4 -13.51 -0.95 6.33
CA GLU A 4 -12.19 -0.87 5.65
C GLU A 4 -12.13 0.28 4.63
N GLN A 5 -13.29 0.70 4.11
CA GLN A 5 -13.41 1.66 3.01
C GLN A 5 -13.25 3.12 3.45
N LYS A 6 -13.41 3.44 4.75
CA LYS A 6 -13.35 4.82 5.25
C LYS A 6 -11.95 5.34 5.53
N LEU A 7 -10.93 4.48 5.55
CA LEU A 7 -9.56 4.85 5.92
C LEU A 7 -8.70 5.29 4.74
N LEU A 8 -9.11 4.97 3.51
CA LEU A 8 -8.40 5.39 2.32
C LEU A 8 -8.97 6.72 1.79
N PRO A 9 -8.11 7.64 1.35
CA PRO A 9 -8.59 8.83 0.66
C PRO A 9 -9.18 8.46 -0.70
N GLY A 10 -10.18 9.21 -1.17
CA GLY A 10 -10.92 8.90 -2.41
C GLY A 10 -10.03 8.71 -3.64
N TRP A 11 -8.90 9.45 -3.74
CA TRP A 11 -7.95 9.31 -4.85
C TRP A 11 -7.20 7.97 -4.90
N LEU A 12 -7.21 7.21 -3.81
CA LEU A 12 -6.61 5.88 -3.72
C LEU A 12 -7.65 4.78 -3.69
N TYR A 13 -8.82 5.07 -3.11
CA TYR A 13 -9.92 4.12 -2.91
C TYR A 13 -10.32 3.37 -4.19
N ASP A 14 -10.50 4.08 -5.30
CA ASP A 14 -10.96 3.47 -6.56
C ASP A 14 -9.87 2.68 -7.30
N LYS A 15 -8.61 2.73 -6.85
CA LYS A 15 -7.51 2.02 -7.50
C LYS A 15 -7.42 0.60 -6.98
N HIS A 16 -7.30 -0.39 -7.87
CA HIS A 16 -7.01 -1.76 -7.45
C HIS A 16 -5.55 -1.92 -6.95
N PHE A 17 -4.63 -1.16 -7.54
CA PHE A 17 -3.21 -1.17 -7.22
C PHE A 17 -2.71 0.24 -6.85
N CYS A 18 -1.86 0.30 -5.84
CA CYS A 18 -1.09 1.47 -5.46
C CYS A 18 0.36 1.39 -5.98
N THR A 19 0.97 2.54 -6.23
CA THR A 19 2.40 2.67 -6.48
C THR A 19 3.16 3.07 -5.21
N ASN A 20 4.50 3.05 -5.27
CA ASN A 20 5.31 3.66 -4.21
C ASN A 20 5.01 5.15 -4.00
N ALA A 21 4.67 5.90 -5.06
CA ALA A 21 4.32 7.31 -4.93
C ALA A 21 3.01 7.50 -4.17
N ASP A 22 2.02 6.64 -4.42
CA ASP A 22 0.76 6.65 -3.68
C ASP A 22 0.99 6.36 -2.19
N LEU A 23 1.83 5.37 -1.84
CA LEU A 23 2.15 5.08 -0.44
C LEU A 23 2.93 6.20 0.25
N GLN A 24 3.90 6.82 -0.45
CA GLN A 24 4.63 7.97 0.07
C GLN A 24 3.68 9.13 0.37
N ARG A 25 2.72 9.41 -0.53
CA ARG A 25 1.69 10.42 -0.34
C ARG A 25 0.75 10.08 0.82
N LEU A 26 0.33 8.82 0.92
CA LEU A 26 -0.60 8.36 1.96
C LEU A 26 0.01 8.46 3.36
N PHE A 27 1.25 8.01 3.52
CA PHE A 27 1.92 7.95 4.83
C PHE A 27 2.76 9.19 5.15
N GLY A 28 3.00 10.07 4.18
CA GLY A 28 3.86 11.24 4.36
C GLY A 28 5.34 10.87 4.59
N VAL A 29 5.81 9.77 4.00
CA VAL A 29 7.17 9.26 4.19
C VAL A 29 7.91 9.07 2.87
N SER A 30 9.23 8.90 2.93
CA SER A 30 10.05 8.60 1.76
C SER A 30 9.90 7.16 1.27
N ARG A 31 10.26 6.93 0.00
CA ARG A 31 10.35 5.58 -0.58
C ARG A 31 11.24 4.64 0.24
N SER A 32 12.39 5.12 0.74
CA SER A 32 13.28 4.30 1.56
C SER A 32 12.61 3.81 2.84
N THR A 33 11.76 4.63 3.46
CA THR A 33 10.94 4.23 4.60
C THR A 33 9.90 3.16 4.21
N ILE A 34 9.22 3.33 3.07
CA ILE A 34 8.29 2.30 2.56
C ILE A 34 8.99 0.97 2.29
N ASP A 35 10.16 1.01 1.64
CA ASP A 35 10.98 -0.16 1.37
C ASP A 35 11.42 -0.86 2.67
N ARG A 36 11.82 -0.06 3.67
CA ARG A 36 12.17 -0.55 5.00
C ARG A 36 10.99 -1.23 5.69
N TRP A 37 9.82 -0.58 5.71
CA TRP A 37 8.60 -1.14 6.32
C TRP A 37 8.15 -2.42 5.63
N THR A 38 8.22 -2.48 4.30
CA THR A 38 7.92 -3.71 3.54
C THR A 38 8.77 -4.90 4.00
N ARG A 39 10.02 -4.65 4.40
CA ARG A 39 10.96 -5.68 4.85
C ARG A 39 10.83 -6.01 6.34
N GLU A 40 10.60 -4.99 7.18
CA GLU A 40 10.73 -5.10 8.63
C GLU A 40 9.38 -5.26 9.36
N ARG A 41 8.27 -4.81 8.77
CA ARG A 41 6.94 -4.87 9.38
C ARG A 41 6.16 -6.06 8.82
N PRO A 42 5.91 -7.12 9.60
CA PRO A 42 5.27 -8.35 9.08
C PRO A 42 3.89 -8.12 8.45
N ASN A 43 3.14 -7.15 8.98
CA ASN A 43 1.77 -6.84 8.54
C ASN A 43 1.70 -5.71 7.51
N PHE A 44 2.83 -5.16 7.07
CA PHE A 44 2.82 -4.10 6.07
C PHE A 44 2.51 -4.67 4.67
N PRO A 45 1.83 -3.90 3.80
CA PRO A 45 1.47 -4.36 2.46
C PRO A 45 2.68 -4.86 1.67
N LYS A 46 2.55 -6.05 1.08
CA LYS A 46 3.62 -6.68 0.31
C LYS A 46 3.69 -6.12 -1.11
N LYS A 47 4.91 -6.11 -1.65
CA LYS A 47 5.17 -5.75 -3.05
C LYS A 47 4.63 -6.84 -3.96
N PHE A 48 3.76 -6.44 -4.88
CA PHE A 48 3.35 -7.22 -6.02
C PHE A 48 4.18 -6.80 -7.23
N LYS A 49 4.95 -7.73 -7.79
CA LYS A 49 5.76 -7.47 -9.00
C LYS A 49 5.01 -8.00 -10.21
N LEU A 50 4.67 -7.10 -11.13
CA LEU A 50 4.24 -7.45 -12.48
C LEU A 50 5.48 -7.45 -13.35
N THR A 51 5.81 -8.59 -13.94
CA THR A 51 6.98 -8.74 -14.81
C THR A 51 6.51 -9.15 -16.20
N ASP A 52 7.04 -8.50 -17.23
CA ASP A 52 6.85 -8.84 -18.63
C ASP A 52 8.21 -8.91 -19.35
N ALA A 53 8.20 -9.09 -20.67
CA ALA A 53 9.41 -9.14 -21.49
C ALA A 53 10.20 -7.80 -21.51
N HIS A 54 9.59 -6.70 -21.09
CA HIS A 54 10.14 -5.35 -21.17
C HIS A 54 10.55 -4.79 -19.80
N GLY A 55 10.21 -5.46 -18.70
CA GLY A 55 10.72 -5.11 -17.38
C GLY A 55 9.85 -5.60 -16.23
N SER A 56 10.06 -4.99 -15.06
CA SER A 56 9.23 -5.26 -13.88
C SER A 56 8.70 -3.98 -13.26
N ILE A 57 7.44 -4.01 -12.87
CA ILE A 57 6.74 -2.92 -12.22
C ILE A 57 6.33 -3.39 -10.83
N THR A 58 6.67 -2.60 -9.82
CA THR A 58 6.23 -2.85 -8.44
C THR A 58 4.92 -2.10 -8.16
N ARG A 59 3.97 -2.82 -7.59
CA ARG A 59 2.66 -2.36 -7.12
C ARG A 59 2.38 -2.91 -5.72
N TYR A 60 1.34 -2.38 -5.08
CA TYR A 60 0.78 -2.88 -3.83
C TYR A 60 -0.73 -3.01 -4.02
N PHE A 61 -1.36 -4.03 -3.44
CA PHE A 61 -2.81 -4.12 -3.46
C PHE A 61 -3.41 -3.07 -2.54
N THR A 62 -4.33 -2.27 -3.06
CA THR A 62 -5.02 -1.24 -2.26
C THR A 62 -5.79 -1.86 -1.09
N SER A 63 -6.34 -3.07 -1.27
CA SER A 63 -7.00 -3.82 -0.19
C SER A 63 -6.05 -4.19 0.95
N ASP A 64 -4.79 -4.51 0.65
CA ASP A 64 -3.81 -4.83 1.70
C ASP A 64 -3.42 -3.56 2.47
N VAL A 65 -3.36 -2.41 1.78
CA VAL A 65 -3.13 -1.10 2.41
C VAL A 65 -4.29 -0.74 3.35
N ALA A 66 -5.53 -0.93 2.91
CA ALA A 66 -6.72 -0.70 3.74
C ALA A 66 -6.72 -1.61 5.00
N ARG A 67 -6.42 -2.90 4.84
CA ARG A 67 -6.27 -3.85 5.96
C ARG A 67 -5.18 -3.42 6.92
N TYR A 68 -4.03 -2.98 6.41
CA TYR A 68 -2.95 -2.48 7.26
C TYR A 68 -3.37 -1.25 8.07
N LEU A 69 -3.99 -0.26 7.43
CA LEU A 69 -4.50 0.93 8.12
C LEU A 69 -5.49 0.56 9.22
N THR A 70 -6.44 -0.34 8.91
CA THR A 70 -7.40 -0.83 9.90
C THR A 70 -6.69 -1.48 11.08
N SER A 71 -5.65 -2.27 10.85
CA SER A 71 -4.90 -2.92 11.93
C SER A 71 -4.18 -1.92 12.85
N VAL A 72 -3.64 -0.82 12.32
CA VAL A 72 -2.86 0.15 13.12
C VAL A 72 -3.71 1.26 13.75
N THR A 73 -4.93 1.49 13.26
CA THR A 73 -5.85 2.50 13.82
C THR A 73 -6.66 1.97 15.01
N TYR A 74 -6.92 0.66 15.06
CA TYR A 74 -7.72 0.02 16.12
C TYR A 74 -6.87 -0.81 17.10
N THR A 75 -5.55 -0.59 17.13
CA THR A 75 -4.64 -1.10 18.18
C THR A 75 -4.41 0.00 19.20
#